data_AF-A0A936SLT7-F1
#
_entry.id   AF-A0A936SLT7-F1
#
_cell.length_a   1.000
_cell.length_b   1.000
_cell.length_c   1.000
_cell.angle_alpha   90.00
_cell.angle_beta   90.00
_cell.angle_gamma   90.00
#
_symmetry.space_group_name_H-M   'P 1'
#
loop_
_entity.id
_entity.type
_entity.pdbx_description
1 polymer ?
#
loop_
_entity_poly.entity_id
_entity_poly.type
_entity_poly.pdbx_seq_one_letter_code
_entity_poly.pdbx_strand_id
1 'polypeptide(L)'
;MIVSLAVLLILSSVAYGFAAANIVPASGAGDGAGTITGYTISNVKYALNATTPANIDSVSFTITPGGSAGAPTTVKAKLVSSSSTYSTCSLAATTWTCNFTGITATAADELRVIAAQ
;
A
#
# COMPACT_ATOMS: atom_id res chain seq x y z
N MET A 1 -9.30 36.57 -35.22
CA MET A 1 -9.41 35.84 -33.95
C MET A 1 -10.35 34.64 -34.12
N ILE A 2 -10.04 33.73 -35.04
CA ILE A 2 -10.82 32.48 -35.28
C ILE A 2 -9.82 31.32 -35.48
N VAL A 3 -8.71 31.58 -36.16
CA VAL A 3 -7.62 30.61 -36.41
C VAL A 3 -6.99 30.08 -35.11
N SER A 4 -6.78 30.94 -34.09
CA SER A 4 -6.18 30.52 -32.81
C SER A 4 -7.09 29.60 -31.98
N LEU A 5 -8.42 29.74 -32.11
CA LEU A 5 -9.38 28.90 -31.39
C LEU A 5 -9.54 27.52 -32.06
N ALA A 6 -9.39 27.46 -33.38
CA ALA A 6 -9.44 26.21 -34.14
C ALA A 6 -8.23 25.31 -33.86
N VAL A 7 -7.03 25.87 -33.66
CA VAL A 7 -5.82 25.07 -33.36
C VAL A 7 -5.87 24.45 -31.95
N LEU A 8 -6.46 25.15 -30.97
CA LEU A 8 -6.60 24.63 -29.60
C LEU A 8 -7.54 23.43 -29.48
N LEU A 9 -8.57 23.34 -30.34
CA LEU A 9 -9.55 22.24 -30.34
C LEU A 9 -9.00 20.93 -30.93
N ILE A 10 -7.91 20.97 -31.71
CA ILE A 10 -7.33 19.78 -32.35
C ILE A 10 -6.27 19.13 -31.45
N LEU A 11 -5.66 19.90 -30.53
CA LEU A 11 -4.66 19.37 -29.59
C LEU A 11 -5.28 18.59 -28.41
N SER A 12 -6.59 18.74 -28.14
CA SER A 12 -7.25 18.02 -27.04
C SER A 12 -7.56 16.55 -27.34
N SER A 13 -7.41 16.08 -28.58
CA SER A 13 -7.75 14.70 -28.97
C SER A 13 -6.58 13.71 -28.96
N VAL A 14 -5.35 14.14 -28.64
CA VAL A 14 -4.16 13.26 -28.67
C VAL A 14 -3.65 12.84 -27.28
N ALA A 15 -4.35 13.20 -26.21
CA ALA A 15 -3.96 12.84 -24.84
C ALA A 15 -4.61 11.54 -24.33
N TYR A 16 -4.89 10.57 -25.22
CA TYR A 16 -5.05 9.19 -24.80
C TYR A 16 -3.72 8.48 -25.01
N GLY A 17 -2.79 8.74 -24.10
CA GLY A 17 -1.67 7.85 -23.88
C GLY A 17 -2.24 6.52 -23.41
N PHE A 18 -2.50 5.60 -24.36
CA PHE A 18 -2.60 4.19 -24.03
C PHE A 18 -1.24 3.80 -23.46
N ALA A 19 -1.11 3.87 -22.13
CA ALA A 19 -0.06 3.16 -21.43
C ALA A 19 -0.34 1.68 -21.74
N ALA A 20 0.33 1.16 -22.76
CA ALA A 20 0.41 -0.26 -22.99
C ALA A 20 0.95 -0.86 -21.69
N ALA A 21 0.04 -1.41 -20.88
CA ALA A 21 0.40 -2.12 -19.68
C ALA A 21 1.15 -3.36 -20.16
N ASN A 22 2.47 -3.29 -20.17
CA ASN A 22 3.30 -4.49 -20.14
C ASN A 22 3.03 -5.13 -18.78
N ILE A 23 1.99 -5.96 -18.72
CA ILE A 23 1.60 -6.69 -17.53
C ILE A 23 2.74 -7.65 -17.24
N VAL A 24 3.60 -7.28 -16.29
CA VAL A 24 4.48 -8.24 -15.64
C VAL A 24 3.56 -9.26 -14.97
N PRO A 25 3.69 -10.56 -15.25
CA PRO A 25 2.90 -11.57 -14.57
C PRO A 25 2.99 -11.33 -13.07
N ALA A 26 1.84 -11.34 -12.39
CA ALA A 26 1.80 -11.08 -10.96
C ALA A 26 2.78 -12.01 -10.23
N SER A 27 3.90 -11.46 -9.78
CA SER A 27 4.76 -12.11 -8.80
C SER A 27 4.10 -11.95 -7.44
N GLY A 28 4.15 -12.95 -6.58
CA GLY A 28 3.64 -12.88 -5.20
C GLY A 28 4.34 -11.87 -4.31
N ALA A 29 5.13 -10.94 -4.86
CA ALA A 29 5.75 -9.81 -4.18
C ALA A 29 5.18 -8.52 -4.78
N GLY A 30 4.60 -7.67 -3.93
CA GLY A 30 4.22 -6.32 -4.29
C GLY A 30 4.51 -5.36 -3.14
N ASP A 31 4.71 -4.09 -3.48
CA ASP A 31 4.74 -2.97 -2.54
C ASP A 31 3.63 -1.98 -2.88
N GLY A 32 2.99 -1.40 -1.86
CA GLY A 32 1.96 -0.41 -2.08
C GLY A 32 1.32 0.08 -0.79
N ALA A 33 0.67 1.25 -0.90
CA ALA A 33 -0.23 1.79 0.10
C ALA A 33 -1.67 1.68 -0.46
N GLY A 34 -2.37 0.60 -0.14
CA GLY A 34 -3.74 0.32 -0.63
C GLY A 34 -3.84 -1.03 -1.35
N THR A 35 -3.52 -1.05 -2.65
CA THR A 35 -3.44 -2.28 -3.45
C THR A 35 -1.98 -2.69 -3.58
N ILE A 36 -1.63 -3.85 -3.04
CA ILE A 36 -0.34 -4.49 -3.31
C ILE A 36 -0.52 -5.27 -4.61
N THR A 37 0.46 -5.26 -5.52
CA THR A 37 0.36 -6.11 -6.73
C THR A 37 0.15 -7.57 -6.31
N GLY A 38 -1.00 -8.16 -6.67
CA GLY A 38 -1.39 -9.52 -6.26
C GLY A 38 -2.11 -9.62 -4.90
N TYR A 39 -2.27 -8.54 -4.12
CA TYR A 39 -2.99 -8.58 -2.84
C TYR A 39 -3.82 -7.31 -2.56
N THR A 40 -5.02 -7.52 -2.00
CA THR A 40 -5.87 -6.43 -1.49
C THR A 40 -5.73 -6.33 0.02
N ILE A 41 -5.37 -5.15 0.52
CA ILE A 41 -5.36 -4.84 1.95
C ILE A 41 -6.72 -4.26 2.35
N SER A 42 -7.32 -4.80 3.41
CA SER A 42 -8.60 -4.34 3.96
C SER A 42 -8.61 -4.37 5.48
N ASN A 43 -9.65 -3.81 6.10
CA ASN A 43 -9.85 -3.81 7.56
C ASN A 43 -8.66 -3.27 8.37
N VAL A 44 -8.00 -2.21 7.87
CA VAL A 44 -6.86 -1.58 8.55
C VAL A 44 -7.31 -0.94 9.86
N LYS A 45 -6.67 -1.30 10.97
CA LYS A 45 -6.91 -0.76 12.31
C LYS A 45 -5.58 -0.47 13.01
N TYR A 46 -5.48 0.72 13.57
CA TYR A 46 -4.34 1.15 14.39
C TYR A 46 -4.71 1.02 15.87
N ALA A 47 -3.83 0.40 16.65
CA ALA A 47 -3.91 0.40 18.10
C ALA A 47 -2.85 1.35 18.66
N LEU A 48 -3.30 2.28 19.52
CA LEU A 48 -2.40 3.16 20.25
C LEU A 48 -1.85 2.42 21.48
N ASN A 49 -0.63 2.78 21.89
CA ASN A 49 -0.01 2.18 23.05
C ASN A 49 -0.78 2.56 24.32
N ALA A 50 -1.16 1.55 25.11
CA ALA A 50 -2.03 1.74 26.28
C ALA A 50 -1.39 2.60 27.38
N THR A 51 -0.05 2.60 27.47
CA THR A 51 0.70 3.37 28.46
C THR A 51 1.13 4.74 27.92
N THR A 52 1.46 4.82 26.63
CA THR A 52 1.88 6.04 25.93
C THR A 52 1.03 6.27 24.68
N PRO A 53 -0.21 6.79 24.80
CA PRO A 53 -1.17 6.86 23.68
C PRO A 53 -0.73 7.74 22.50
N ALA A 54 0.33 8.54 22.65
CA ALA A 54 0.97 9.25 21.55
C ALA A 54 1.67 8.31 20.55
N ASN A 55 1.95 7.06 20.95
CA ASN A 55 2.63 6.07 20.13
C ASN A 55 1.65 5.07 19.53
N ILE A 56 1.93 4.64 18.30
CA ILE A 56 1.27 3.49 17.68
C ILE A 56 1.94 2.21 18.18
N ASP A 57 1.14 1.31 18.72
CA ASP A 57 1.57 0.01 19.23
C ASP A 57 1.53 -1.07 18.15
N SER A 58 0.43 -1.10 17.39
CA SER A 58 0.27 -2.05 16.30
C SER A 58 -0.66 -1.56 15.20
N VAL A 59 -0.50 -2.16 14.03
CA VAL A 59 -1.45 -2.06 12.93
C VAL A 59 -1.91 -3.46 12.56
N SER A 60 -3.22 -3.64 12.48
CA SER A 60 -3.84 -4.89 12.04
C SER A 60 -4.62 -4.69 10.76
N PHE A 61 -4.60 -5.70 9.88
CA PHE A 61 -5.30 -5.67 8.61
C PHE A 61 -5.52 -7.08 8.06
N THR A 62 -6.40 -7.20 7.08
CA THR A 62 -6.62 -8.43 6.31
C THR A 62 -5.93 -8.31 4.96
N ILE A 63 -5.28 -9.39 4.53
CA ILE A 63 -4.72 -9.51 3.17
C ILE A 63 -5.54 -10.55 2.41
N THR A 64 -6.12 -10.16 1.29
CA THR A 64 -6.81 -11.07 0.37
C THR A 64 -5.97 -11.23 -0.90
N PRO A 65 -5.50 -12.45 -1.24
CA PRO A 65 -4.81 -12.69 -2.51
C PRO A 65 -5.73 -12.38 -3.70
N GLY A 66 -5.15 -11.79 -4.75
CA GLY A 66 -5.82 -11.48 -6.00
C GLY A 66 -5.07 -12.08 -7.19
N GLY A 67 -5.80 -12.34 -8.28
CA GLY A 67 -5.22 -12.97 -9.48
C GLY A 67 -4.68 -14.37 -9.19
N SER A 68 -3.43 -14.62 -9.57
CA SER A 68 -2.74 -15.91 -9.37
C SER A 68 -1.87 -15.96 -8.11
N ALA A 69 -1.89 -14.92 -7.26
CA ALA A 69 -1.14 -14.92 -6.01
C ALA A 69 -1.79 -15.88 -5.01
N GLY A 70 -1.00 -16.72 -4.35
CA GLY A 70 -1.48 -17.51 -3.22
C GLY A 70 -1.35 -16.77 -1.88
N ALA A 71 -1.78 -17.41 -0.79
CA ALA A 71 -1.72 -16.82 0.54
C ALA A 71 -0.29 -16.39 0.92
N PRO A 72 -0.11 -15.15 1.44
CA PRO A 72 1.21 -14.67 1.81
C PRO A 72 1.74 -15.43 3.04
N THR A 73 3.03 -15.73 3.05
CA THR A 73 3.74 -16.41 4.15
C THR A 73 4.63 -15.43 4.91
N THR A 74 5.05 -14.34 4.27
CA THR A 74 5.90 -13.30 4.84
C THR A 74 5.22 -11.95 4.65
N VAL A 75 4.99 -11.23 5.75
CA VAL A 75 4.40 -9.88 5.71
C VAL A 75 5.23 -8.94 6.56
N LYS A 76 5.51 -7.77 6.00
CA LYS A 76 6.24 -6.69 6.65
C LYS A 76 5.53 -5.37 6.42
N ALA A 77 5.59 -4.46 7.38
CA ALA A 77 5.00 -3.15 7.25
C ALA A 77 5.88 -2.04 7.84
N LYS A 78 5.77 -0.83 7.29
CA LYS A 78 6.35 0.38 7.87
C LYS A 78 5.33 1.51 7.89
N LEU A 79 5.50 2.44 8.84
CA LEU A 79 4.61 3.57 9.05
C LEU A 79 5.21 4.95 8.70
N VAL A 80 6.52 4.99 8.46
CA VAL A 80 7.25 6.22 8.21
C VAL A 80 7.94 6.09 6.86
N SER A 81 7.59 6.97 5.93
CA SER A 81 8.04 6.99 4.54
C SER A 81 9.57 7.06 4.44
N SER A 82 10.20 7.88 5.28
CA SER A 82 11.66 8.05 5.38
C SER A 82 12.37 6.90 6.10
N SER A 83 11.64 6.02 6.79
CA SER A 83 12.22 4.85 7.46
C SER A 83 12.54 3.74 6.46
N SER A 84 13.73 3.15 6.62
CA SER A 84 14.13 1.89 5.97
C SER A 84 13.75 0.66 6.80
N THR A 85 13.23 0.85 8.01
CA THR A 85 12.90 -0.24 8.94
C THR A 85 11.46 -0.69 8.75
N TYR A 86 11.29 -1.99 8.51
CA TYR A 86 9.99 -2.64 8.47
C TYR A 86 9.82 -3.56 9.67
N SER A 87 8.65 -3.49 10.29
CA SER A 87 8.22 -4.45 11.29
C SER A 87 7.71 -5.73 10.64
N THR A 88 8.09 -6.88 11.20
CA THR A 88 7.50 -8.17 10.84
C THR A 88 6.09 -8.28 11.39
N CYS A 89 5.18 -8.80 10.58
CA CYS A 89 3.79 -9.02 10.96
C CYS A 89 3.53 -10.49 11.25
N SER A 90 2.66 -10.79 12.20
CA SER A 90 2.20 -12.14 12.51
C SER A 90 0.75 -12.33 12.08
N LEU A 91 0.41 -13.56 11.65
CA LEU A 91 -0.96 -13.93 11.28
C LEU A 91 -1.66 -14.62 12.45
N ALA A 92 -2.85 -14.14 12.80
CA ALA A 92 -3.78 -14.83 13.68
C ALA A 92 -5.14 -14.97 12.97
N ALA A 93 -5.56 -16.20 12.71
CA ALA A 93 -6.71 -16.53 11.85
C ALA A 93 -6.61 -15.88 10.47
N THR A 94 -7.27 -14.73 10.26
CA THR A 94 -7.28 -13.97 9.00
C THR A 94 -6.70 -12.56 9.14
N THR A 95 -6.21 -12.20 10.33
CA THR A 95 -5.72 -10.86 10.66
C THR A 95 -4.21 -10.88 10.79
N TRP A 96 -3.56 -10.07 9.97
CA TRP A 96 -2.13 -9.75 10.11
C TRP A 96 -1.98 -8.61 11.09
N THR A 97 -1.04 -8.74 12.03
CA THR A 97 -0.72 -7.71 13.01
C THR A 97 0.76 -7.41 12.98
N CYS A 98 1.12 -6.15 12.76
CA CYS A 98 2.49 -5.66 12.80
C CYS A 98 2.64 -4.79 14.05
N ASN A 99 3.59 -5.14 14.92
CA ASN A 99 3.88 -4.35 16.12
C ASN A 99 4.95 -3.30 15.82
N PHE A 100 4.80 -2.13 16.41
CA PHE A 100 5.71 -1.00 16.27
C PHE A 100 6.17 -0.52 17.64
N THR A 101 7.33 0.11 17.70
CA THR A 101 7.86 0.65 18.95
C THR A 101 8.45 2.02 18.68
N GLY A 102 8.04 3.01 19.47
CA GLY A 102 8.57 4.38 19.38
C GLY A 102 8.12 5.18 18.17
N ILE A 103 7.14 4.70 17.39
CA ILE A 103 6.53 5.48 16.31
C ILE A 103 5.37 6.30 16.89
N THR A 104 5.48 7.61 16.88
CA THR A 104 4.37 8.49 17.28
C THR A 104 3.30 8.53 16.20
N ALA A 105 2.04 8.72 16.59
CA ALA A 105 0.94 8.88 15.64
C ALA A 105 1.15 10.08 14.70
N THR A 106 1.87 11.11 15.15
CA THR A 106 2.22 12.30 14.35
C THR A 106 3.36 12.07 13.36
N ALA A 107 4.22 11.07 13.61
CA ALA A 107 5.33 10.73 12.71
C ALA A 107 4.92 9.70 11.64
N ALA A 108 3.80 9.00 11.84
CA ALA A 108 3.28 8.04 10.87
C ALA A 108 2.65 8.78 9.68
N ASP A 109 3.29 8.71 8.52
CA ASP A 109 2.92 9.41 7.28
C ASP A 109 2.58 8.45 6.11
N GLU A 110 2.78 7.14 6.31
CA GLU A 110 2.53 6.10 5.32
C GLU A 110 2.03 4.82 6.00
N LEU A 111 1.30 3.97 5.28
CA LEU A 111 1.25 2.54 5.60
C LEU A 111 1.71 1.79 4.37
N ARG A 112 2.95 1.29 4.42
CA ARG A 112 3.49 0.47 3.36
C ARG A 112 3.59 -0.95 3.83
N VAL A 113 2.89 -1.84 3.13
CA VAL A 113 2.87 -3.27 3.40
C VAL A 113 3.55 -3.99 2.25
N ILE A 114 4.42 -4.94 2.59
CA ILE A 114 5.06 -5.87 1.67
C ILE A 114 4.60 -7.25 2.09
N ALA A 115 4.02 -7.98 1.14
CA ALA A 115 3.61 -9.37 1.31
C ALA A 115 4.34 -10.24 0.29
N ALA A 116 4.78 -11.42 0.72
CA ALA A 116 5.44 -12.43 -0.11
C ALA A 116 4.90 -13.83 0.22
N GLN A 117 4.78 -14.68 -0.80
CA GLN A 117 4.44 -16.10 -0.68
C GLN A 117 5.69 -16.98 -0.70
#